data_AF-A0A941HZJ5-F1
#
_entry.id   AF-A0A941HZJ5-F1
#
_cell.length_a   1.000
_cell.length_b   1.000
_cell.length_c   1.000
_cell.angle_alpha   90.00
_cell.angle_beta   90.00
_cell.angle_gamma   90.00
#
_symmetry.space_group_name_H-M   'P 1'
#
loop_
_entity.id
_entity.type
_entity.pdbx_description
1 polymer ?
#
loop_
_entity_poly.entity_id
_entity_poly.type
_entity_poly.pdbx_seq_one_letter_code
_entity_poly.pdbx_strand_id
1 'polypeptide(L)' 'MSHWHSGLPKLDIKPFDPTPLYDAVRVTAAENRAEEAARRGRRRPYVISGVVFAVAVALGAAFAMMV' A
#
# COMPACT_ATOMS: atom_id res chain seq x y z
N MET A 1 36.81 -33.76 -15.62
CA MET A 1 35.47 -34.27 -15.94
C MET A 1 34.62 -33.10 -16.43
N SER A 2 34.48 -32.94 -17.75
CA SER A 2 33.70 -31.87 -18.39
C SER A 2 32.29 -32.38 -18.73
N HIS A 3 31.26 -31.80 -18.13
CA HIS A 3 29.85 -32.19 -18.28
C HIS A 3 29.18 -31.65 -19.57
N TRP A 4 29.95 -31.36 -20.62
CA TRP A 4 29.44 -30.81 -21.87
C TRP A 4 29.22 -31.94 -22.89
N HIS A 5 28.12 -32.68 -22.73
CA HIS A 5 27.82 -33.88 -23.52
C HIS A 5 26.67 -33.73 -24.53
N SER A 6 25.96 -32.61 -24.57
CA SER A 6 24.98 -32.42 -25.64
C SER A 6 25.72 -31.94 -26.89
N GLY A 7 25.73 -32.71 -27.99
CA GLY A 7 26.19 -32.28 -29.31
C GLY A 7 25.34 -31.15 -29.93
N LEU A 8 24.70 -30.35 -29.08
CA LEU A 8 23.91 -29.18 -29.40
C LEU A 8 24.83 -27.96 -29.50
N PRO A 9 24.55 -27.05 -30.44
CA PRO A 9 25.28 -25.79 -30.53
C PRO A 9 25.19 -25.05 -29.20
N LYS A 10 26.29 -24.39 -28.83
CA LYS A 10 26.39 -23.63 -27.58
C LYS A 10 25.30 -22.55 -27.58
N LEU A 11 24.45 -22.57 -26.55
CA LEU A 11 23.43 -21.54 -26.37
C LEU A 11 24.13 -20.20 -26.08
N ASP A 12 23.97 -19.24 -26.99
CA ASP A 12 24.35 -17.85 -26.78
C ASP A 12 23.18 -17.10 -26.12
N ILE A 13 23.15 -17.13 -24.79
CA ILE A 13 22.15 -16.43 -23.99
C ILE A 13 22.71 -15.07 -23.60
N LYS A 14 22.05 -14.01 -24.05
CA LYS A 14 22.34 -12.66 -23.56
C LYS A 14 22.00 -12.60 -22.06
N PRO A 15 22.92 -12.12 -21.20
CA PRO A 15 22.63 -11.92 -19.79
C PRO A 15 21.43 -10.99 -19.64
N PHE A 16 20.49 -11.39 -18.79
CA PHE A 16 19.40 -10.52 -18.39
C PHE A 16 19.92 -9.43 -17.45
N ASP A 17 19.61 -8.17 -17.73
CA ASP A 17 19.84 -7.07 -16.79
C ASP A 17 18.64 -6.97 -15.83
N PRO A 18 18.82 -7.27 -14.54
CA PRO A 18 17.71 -7.23 -13.58
C PRO A 18 17.43 -5.82 -13.04
N THR A 19 18.26 -4.82 -13.35
CA THR A 19 18.15 -3.45 -12.83
C THR A 19 16.76 -2.84 -13.05
N PRO A 20 16.16 -2.92 -14.26
CA PRO A 20 14.82 -2.36 -14.50
C PRO A 20 13.73 -3.00 -13.64
N LEU A 21 13.89 -4.28 -13.27
CA LEU A 21 12.93 -5.00 -12.44
C LEU A 21 12.95 -4.46 -11.00
N TYR A 22 14.14 -4.22 -10.45
CA TYR A 22 14.31 -3.67 -9.12
C TYR A 22 13.88 -2.21 -9.03
N ASP A 23 14.14 -1.42 -10.08
CA ASP A 23 13.71 -0.02 -10.15
C ASP A 23 12.18 0.09 -10.16
N ALA A 24 11.49 -0.75 -10.92
CA ALA A 24 10.03 -0.81 -10.91
C ALA A 24 9.47 -1.07 -9.50
N VAL A 25 10.04 -2.04 -8.77
CA VAL A 25 9.62 -2.36 -7.39
C VAL A 25 9.83 -1.17 -6.45
N ARG A 26 10.96 -0.46 -6.58
CA ARG A 26 11.26 0.71 -5.73
C ARG A 26 10.29 1.86 -5.98
N VAL A 27 9.94 2.11 -7.24
CA VAL A 27 8.97 3.14 -7.62
C VAL A 27 7.59 2.80 -7.07
N THR A 28 7.10 1.58 -7.29
CA THR A 28 5.77 1.15 -6.79
C THR A 28 5.70 1.19 -5.26
N ALA A 29 6.77 0.80 -4.55
CA ALA A 29 6.82 0.88 -3.09
C ALA A 29 6.77 2.33 -2.58
N ALA A 30 7.37 3.28 -3.30
CA ALA A 30 7.31 4.70 -2.96
C ALA A 30 5.91 5.28 -3.18
N GLU A 31 5.27 4.94 -4.31
CA GLU A 31 3.90 5.37 -4.64
C GLU A 31 2.88 4.85 -3.62
N ASN A 32 2.96 3.57 -3.25
CA ASN A 32 2.05 2.98 -2.27
C ASN A 32 2.15 3.65 -0.89
N ARG A 33 3.37 3.99 -0.44
CA ARG A 33 3.56 4.72 0.83
C ARG A 33 2.96 6.12 0.78
N ALA A 34 3.10 6.82 -0.34
CA ALA A 34 2.52 8.15 -0.53
C ALA A 34 0.98 8.10 -0.51
N GLU A 35 0.38 7.11 -1.17
CA GLU A 35 -1.06 6.89 -1.15
C GLU A 35 -1.59 6.56 0.25
N GLU A 36 -0.94 5.66 0.98
CA GLU A 36 -1.34 5.31 2.34
C GLU A 36 -1.25 6.50 3.30
N ALA A 37 -0.22 7.33 3.16
CA ALA A 37 -0.09 8.57 3.92
C ALA A 37 -1.24 9.55 3.60
N ALA A 38 -1.58 9.69 2.31
CA ALA A 38 -2.70 10.53 1.87
C ALA A 38 -4.06 10.01 2.37
N ARG A 39 -4.27 8.69 2.38
CA ARG A 39 -5.49 8.06 2.92
C ARG A 39 -5.60 8.24 4.43
N ARG A 40 -4.50 8.09 5.18
CA ARG A 40 -4.46 8.34 6.63
C ARG A 40 -4.74 9.81 6.98
N GLY A 41 -4.18 10.75 6.22
CA GLY A 41 -4.43 12.18 6.40
C GLY A 41 -5.90 12.56 6.19
N ARG A 42 -6.55 11.98 5.17
CA ARG A 42 -7.96 12.26 4.88
C ARG A 42 -8.95 11.60 5.85
N ARG A 43 -8.66 10.43 6.41
CA ARG A 43 -9.59 9.71 7.31
C ARG A 43 -9.72 10.31 8.71
N ARG A 44 -8.64 10.91 9.25
CA ARG A 44 -8.63 11.51 10.59
C ARG A 44 -9.75 12.52 10.86
N PRO A 45 -10.02 13.53 10.00
CA PRO A 45 -11.06 14.51 10.28
C PRO A 45 -12.47 13.89 10.33
N TYR A 46 -12.79 12.95 9.45
CA TYR A 46 -14.11 12.30 9.41
C TYR A 46 -14.40 11.45 10.65
N VAL A 47 -13.37 10.79 11.19
CA VAL A 47 -13.51 10.01 12.43
C VAL A 47 -13.81 10.94 13.60
N ILE A 48 -13.09 12.06 13.70
CA ILE A 48 -13.29 13.04 14.78
C ILE A 48 -14.69 13.67 14.70
N SER A 49 -15.11 14.10 13.52
CA SER A 49 -16.45 14.69 13.34
C SER A 49 -17.57 13.69 13.65
N GLY A 50 -17.41 12.42 13.26
CA GLY A 50 -18.37 11.36 13.57
C GLY A 50 -18.50 11.10 15.07
N VAL A 51 -17.38 11.08 15.80
CA VAL A 51 -17.39 10.90 17.26
C VAL A 51 -18.05 12.09 17.95
N VAL A 52 -17.70 13.34 17.57
CA VAL A 52 -18.31 14.54 18.15
C VAL A 52 -19.83 14.57 17.91
N PHE A 53 -20.28 14.23 16.70
CA PHE A 53 -21.69 14.14 16.38
C PHE A 53 -22.41 13.07 17.21
N ALA A 54 -21.83 11.86 17.32
CA ALA A 54 -22.40 10.78 18.11
C ALA A 54 -22.55 11.16 19.60
N VAL A 55 -21.53 11.84 20.16
CA VAL A 55 -21.57 12.34 21.54
C VAL A 55 -22.66 13.39 21.71
N ALA A 56 -22.76 14.35 20.79
CA ALA A 56 -23.80 15.38 20.83
C ALA A 56 -25.22 14.79 20.76
N VAL A 57 -25.44 13.79 19.89
CA VAL A 57 -26.72 13.07 19.79
C VAL A 57 -27.03 12.31 21.08
N ALA A 58 -26.05 11.60 21.64
CA ALA A 58 -26.25 10.83 22.88
C ALA A 58 -26.60 11.75 24.07
N LEU A 59 -25.89 12.87 24.22
CA LEU A 59 -26.17 13.85 25.28
C LEU A 59 -27.52 14.55 25.08
N GLY A 60 -27.86 14.90 23.84
CA GLY A 60 -29.16 15.49 23.51
C GLY A 60 -30.32 14.53 23.78
N ALA A 61 -30.17 13.25 23.43
CA ALA A 61 -31.17 12.22 23.71
C ALA A 61 -31.32 11.98 25.23
N ALA A 62 -30.21 11.90 25.98
CA ALA A 62 -30.25 11.75 27.43
C ALA A 62 -30.94 12.94 28.11
N PHE A 63 -30.64 14.16 27.67
CA PHE A 63 -31.27 15.37 28.18
C PHE A 63 -32.78 15.40 27.89
N ALA A 64 -33.19 15.03 26.68
CA ALA A 64 -34.60 14.96 26.30
C ALA A 64 -35.41 13.88 27.05
N MET A 65 -34.75 12.85 27.61
CA MET A 65 -35.42 11.86 28.46
C MET A 65 -35.54 12.30 29.94
N MET A 66 -34.75 13.30 30.36
CA MET A 66 -34.77 13.83 31.72
C MET A 66 -35.72 15.03 31.91
N VAL A 67 -36.13 15.68 30.82
CA VAL A 67 -37.08 16.81 30.78
C VAL A 67 -38.47 16.30 30.45
#